data_AF-A0A7X3S367-F1
#
_entry.id   AF-A0A7X3S367-F1
#
_cell.length_a   1.000
_cell.length_b   1.000
_cell.length_c   1.000
_cell.angle_alpha   90.00
_cell.angle_beta   90.00
_cell.angle_gamma   90.00
#
_symmetry.space_group_name_H-M   'P 1'
#
loop_
_entity.id
_entity.type
_entity.pdbx_description
1 polymer ?
#
loop_
_entity_poly.entity_id
_entity_poly.type
_entity_poly.pdbx_seq_one_letter_code
_entity_poly.pdbx_strand_id
1 'polypeptide(L)'
;MKVGYFQTHPEFGEVQRNIDQVAVRLGAVDCELLVLPEFAFTGYQFVDQEEVRELSEPVPAGPTTQACLELARRHRMHLVVGLPEKAGGECYNSAIVVGPSGFLGSYRKTHLFCEETLFFSPGDSG
;
A
#
# COMPACT_ATOMS: atom_id res chain seq x y z
N MET A 1 -7.14 -2.35 22.05
CA MET A 1 -6.99 -1.91 20.67
C MET A 1 -6.50 -0.46 20.62
N LYS A 2 -5.17 -0.28 20.51
CA LYS A 2 -4.53 0.99 20.17
C LYS A 2 -4.43 1.12 18.66
N VAL A 3 -4.98 2.19 18.11
CA VAL A 3 -4.98 2.47 16.68
C VAL A 3 -4.20 3.74 16.38
N GLY A 4 -3.51 3.78 15.25
CA GLY A 4 -2.77 4.95 14.80
C GLY A 4 -2.85 5.15 13.30
N TYR A 5 -2.45 6.33 12.85
CA TYR A 5 -2.18 6.64 11.46
C TYR A 5 -0.73 7.10 11.32
N PHE A 6 -0.15 6.89 10.14
CA PHE A 6 1.20 7.32 9.84
C PHE A 6 1.20 8.22 8.61
N GLN A 7 1.53 9.49 8.78
CA GLN A 7 1.60 10.43 7.68
C GLN A 7 3.00 10.43 7.05
N THR A 8 3.07 10.24 5.74
CA THR A 8 4.32 10.24 4.96
C THR A 8 4.30 11.30 3.87
N HIS A 9 5.48 11.58 3.32
CA HIS A 9 5.66 12.27 2.06
C HIS A 9 6.54 11.36 1.20
N PRO A 10 5.94 10.37 0.50
CA PRO A 10 6.72 9.41 -0.28
C PRO A 10 7.43 10.14 -1.42
N GLU A 11 8.70 9.80 -1.64
CA GLU A 11 9.39 10.18 -2.87
C GLU A 11 8.86 9.30 -3.99
N PHE A 12 8.36 9.91 -5.07
CA PHE A 12 7.68 9.18 -6.13
C PHE A 12 8.60 8.11 -6.75
N GLY A 13 8.09 6.88 -6.92
CA GLY A 13 8.82 5.74 -7.49
C GLY A 13 9.87 5.10 -6.57
N GLU A 14 10.28 5.76 -5.49
CA GLU A 14 11.32 5.29 -4.57
C GLU A 14 10.78 4.31 -3.51
N VAL A 15 10.14 3.23 -3.96
CA VAL A 15 9.37 2.28 -3.12
C VAL A 15 10.16 1.76 -1.94
N GLN A 16 11.34 1.20 -2.18
CA GLN A 16 12.16 0.62 -1.10
C GLN A 16 12.58 1.67 -0.08
N ARG A 17 13.01 2.86 -0.55
CA ARG A 17 13.40 3.97 0.32
C ARG A 17 12.24 4.43 1.19
N ASN A 18 11.04 4.53 0.63
CA ASN A 18 9.83 4.93 1.37
C ASN A 18 9.45 3.88 2.42
N ILE A 19 9.57 2.59 2.10
CA ILE A 19 9.39 1.48 3.05
C ILE A 19 10.39 1.60 4.21
N ASP A 20 11.68 1.80 3.91
CA ASP A 20 12.73 1.88 4.92
C ASP A 20 12.51 3.06 5.88
N GLN A 21 12.08 4.21 5.37
CA GLN A 21 11.75 5.38 6.20
C GLN A 21 10.61 5.11 7.18
N VAL A 22 9.57 4.40 6.75
CA VAL A 22 8.48 3.98 7.64
C VAL A 22 9.01 2.97 8.65
N ALA A 23 9.72 1.93 8.21
CA ALA A 23 10.23 0.86 9.05
C ALA A 23 11.09 1.38 10.22
N VAL A 24 11.97 2.34 9.96
CA VAL A 24 12.80 2.98 11.00
C VAL A 24 11.95 3.65 12.08
N ARG A 25 10.82 4.25 11.70
CA ARG A 25 9.95 4.99 12.63
C ARG A 25 8.97 4.08 13.38
N LEU A 26 8.64 2.90 12.84
CA LEU A 26 7.76 1.92 13.51
C LEU A 26 8.36 1.34 14.80
N GLY A 27 9.69 1.35 14.96
CA GLY A 27 10.37 0.83 16.16
C GLY A 27 9.96 1.48 17.47
N ALA A 28 9.40 2.69 17.44
CA ALA A 28 9.00 3.44 18.63
C ALA A 28 7.48 3.47 18.86
N VAL A 29 6.68 2.82 18.01
CA VAL A 29 5.22 2.94 18.03
C VAL A 29 4.59 1.78 18.79
N ASP A 30 3.75 2.11 19.77
CA ASP A 30 2.92 1.16 20.52
C ASP A 30 1.48 1.21 19.97
N CYS A 31 1.22 0.43 18.92
CA CYS A 31 -0.11 0.30 18.30
C CYS A 31 -0.39 -1.14 17.85
N GLU A 32 -1.67 -1.53 17.86
CA GLU A 32 -2.16 -2.84 17.41
C GLU A 32 -2.61 -2.80 15.93
N LEU A 33 -2.95 -1.61 15.43
CA LEU A 33 -3.32 -1.31 14.05
C LEU A 33 -2.76 0.06 13.64
N LEU A 34 -2.08 0.11 12.50
CA LEU A 34 -1.58 1.33 11.90
C LEU A 34 -2.09 1.48 10.47
N VAL A 35 -2.64 2.64 10.14
CA VAL A 35 -3.12 2.98 8.79
C VAL A 35 -2.14 3.93 8.12
N LEU A 36 -1.68 3.55 6.93
CA LEU A 36 -0.86 4.38 6.06
C LEU A 36 -1.72 5.04 4.99
N PRO A 37 -1.22 6.11 4.33
CA PRO A 37 -1.97 6.80 3.30
C PRO A 37 -2.17 5.94 2.05
N GLU A 38 -2.96 6.49 1.13
CA GLU A 38 -3.03 6.04 -0.25
C GLU A 38 -1.65 6.07 -0.92
N PHE A 39 -1.34 5.03 -1.69
CA PHE A 39 -0.05 4.90 -2.40
C PHE A 39 1.17 5.22 -1.55
N ALA A 40 1.19 4.67 -0.33
CA ALA A 40 2.08 5.08 0.76
C ALA A 40 3.57 4.99 0.41
N PHE A 41 3.94 4.12 -0.54
CA PHE A 41 5.32 3.86 -0.93
C PHE A 41 5.64 4.20 -2.37
N THR A 42 4.66 4.40 -3.25
CA THR A 42 4.91 4.75 -4.66
C THR A 42 4.81 6.25 -4.91
N GLY A 43 4.07 6.98 -4.08
CA GLY A 43 3.60 8.31 -4.42
C GLY A 43 2.36 8.27 -5.32
N TYR A 44 1.74 9.43 -5.50
CA TYR A 44 0.39 9.53 -6.06
C TYR A 44 0.33 10.04 -7.51
N GLN A 45 1.22 10.96 -7.89
CA GLN A 45 1.09 11.70 -9.15
C GLN A 45 1.68 10.92 -10.32
N PHE A 46 0.99 9.85 -10.73
CA PHE A 46 1.31 9.12 -11.95
C PHE A 46 1.07 10.00 -13.18
N VAL A 47 1.95 9.94 -14.17
CA VAL A 47 1.86 10.75 -15.39
C VAL A 47 1.42 9.97 -16.62
N ASP A 48 1.58 8.64 -16.61
CA ASP A 48 1.14 7.77 -17.70
C ASP A 48 0.87 6.32 -17.26
N GLN A 49 0.36 5.51 -18.20
CA GLN A 49 0.01 4.11 -17.98
C GLN A 49 1.23 3.19 -17.81
N GLU A 50 2.38 3.55 -18.37
CA GLU A 50 3.61 2.74 -18.26
C GLU A 50 4.13 2.81 -16.83
N GLU A 51 4.21 4.01 -16.26
CA GLU A 51 4.60 4.25 -14.87
C GLU A 51 3.68 3.53 -13.88
N VAL A 52 2.36 3.56 -14.11
CA VAL A 52 1.40 2.76 -13.31
C VAL A 52 1.72 1.28 -13.40
N ARG A 53 1.99 0.73 -14.60
CA ARG A 53 2.29 -0.70 -14.77
C ARG A 53 3.61 -1.13 -14.14
N GLU A 54 4.62 -0.26 -14.18
CA GLU A 54 5.93 -0.50 -13.59
C GLU A 54 5.87 -0.53 -12.06
N LEU A 55 5.11 0.39 -11.47
CA LEU A 55 4.96 0.48 -10.01
C LEU A 55 3.85 -0.42 -9.44
N SER A 56 2.93 -0.93 -10.28
CA SER A 56 1.87 -1.83 -9.84
C SER A 56 2.37 -3.25 -9.59
N GLU A 57 2.01 -3.80 -8.43
CA GLU A 57 2.48 -5.10 -7.96
C GLU A 57 1.33 -6.10 -7.78
N PRO A 58 1.54 -7.41 -7.97
CA PRO A 58 0.52 -8.40 -7.64
C PRO A 58 0.29 -8.46 -6.12
N VAL A 59 -0.95 -8.50 -5.67
CA VAL A 59 -1.29 -8.69 -4.25
C VAL A 59 -1.69 -10.16 -4.00
N PRO A 60 -1.16 -10.85 -2.97
CA PRO A 60 -0.20 -10.40 -1.96
C PRO A 60 1.28 -10.70 -2.28
N ALA A 61 1.58 -11.21 -3.47
CA ALA A 61 2.92 -11.72 -3.80
C ALA A 61 3.98 -10.63 -4.07
N GLY A 62 3.56 -9.37 -4.21
CA GLY A 62 4.40 -8.23 -4.54
C GLY A 62 5.30 -7.76 -3.40
N PRO A 63 6.47 -7.16 -3.73
CA PRO A 63 7.47 -6.76 -2.74
C PRO A 63 6.94 -5.81 -1.66
N THR A 64 6.07 -4.86 -2.00
CA THR A 64 5.43 -3.97 -1.02
C THR A 64 4.61 -4.74 0.00
N THR A 65 3.80 -5.71 -0.45
CA THR A 65 3.00 -6.54 0.47
C THR A 65 3.90 -7.42 1.33
N GLN A 66 4.96 -8.00 0.76
CA GLN A 66 5.93 -8.83 1.49
C GLN A 66 6.69 -8.04 2.57
N ALA A 67 7.12 -6.82 2.26
CA ALA A 67 7.74 -5.93 3.24
C ALA A 67 6.77 -5.60 4.40
N CYS A 68 5.51 -5.31 4.08
CA CYS A 68 4.49 -5.04 5.08
C CYS A 68 4.22 -6.26 5.98
N LEU A 69 4.23 -7.48 5.43
CA LEU A 69 4.11 -8.72 6.19
C LEU A 69 5.26 -8.89 7.18
N GLU A 70 6.49 -8.59 6.76
CA GLU A 70 7.65 -8.64 7.64
C GLU A 70 7.54 -7.63 8.78
N LEU A 71 7.16 -6.38 8.47
CA LEU A 71 6.95 -5.33 9.47
C LEU A 71 5.83 -5.71 10.45
N ALA A 72 4.68 -6.16 9.96
CA ALA A 72 3.55 -6.60 10.77
C ALA A 72 3.94 -7.72 11.74
N ARG A 73 4.69 -8.72 11.26
CA ARG A 73 5.21 -9.82 12.10
C ARG A 73 6.22 -9.34 13.13
N ARG A 74 7.17 -8.49 12.73
CA ARG A 74 8.24 -7.97 13.59
C ARG A 74 7.67 -7.14 14.75
N HIS A 75 6.71 -6.27 14.47
CA HIS A 75 6.13 -5.36 15.44
C HIS A 75 4.84 -5.88 16.10
N ARG A 76 4.36 -7.08 15.71
CA ARG A 76 3.12 -7.70 16.20
C ARG A 76 1.91 -6.77 16.07
N MET A 77 1.81 -6.08 14.92
CA MET A 77 0.71 -5.15 14.62
C MET A 77 0.06 -5.46 13.28
N HIS A 78 -1.12 -4.88 13.06
CA HIS A 78 -1.78 -4.87 11.76
C HIS A 78 -1.41 -3.59 11.01
N LEU A 79 -1.24 -3.70 9.69
CA LEU A 79 -1.00 -2.57 8.80
C LEU A 79 -2.10 -2.51 7.74
N VAL A 80 -2.63 -1.32 7.50
CA VAL A 80 -3.45 -1.00 6.33
C VAL A 80 -2.64 -0.08 5.43
N VAL A 81 -2.39 -0.49 4.20
CA VAL A 81 -1.45 0.20 3.30
C VAL A 81 -2.07 0.35 1.91
N GLY A 82 -2.10 1.58 1.41
CA GLY A 82 -2.46 1.86 0.02
C GLY A 82 -1.30 1.57 -0.94
N LEU A 83 -1.56 0.85 -2.03
CA LEU A 83 -0.59 0.57 -3.11
C LEU A 83 -1.29 0.35 -4.47
N PRO A 84 -0.57 0.56 -5.58
CA PRO A 84 -1.07 0.19 -6.90
C PRO A 84 -0.99 -1.33 -7.10
N GLU A 85 -2.14 -1.97 -7.28
CA GLU A 85 -2.27 -3.41 -7.48
C GLU A 85 -2.31 -3.74 -8.98
N LYS A 86 -1.58 -4.78 -9.40
CA LYS A 86 -1.71 -5.38 -10.73
C LYS A 86 -2.45 -6.72 -10.67
N ALA A 87 -3.56 -6.83 -11.39
CA ALA A 87 -4.34 -8.06 -11.46
C ALA A 87 -5.08 -8.19 -12.81
N GLY A 88 -5.03 -9.38 -13.43
CA GLY A 88 -5.81 -9.65 -14.64
C GLY A 88 -5.45 -8.79 -15.86
N GLY A 89 -4.26 -8.17 -15.89
CA GLY A 89 -3.86 -7.22 -16.94
C GLY A 89 -4.24 -5.77 -16.64
N GLU A 90 -5.02 -5.54 -15.57
CA GLU A 90 -5.49 -4.24 -15.11
C GLU A 90 -4.66 -3.75 -13.91
N CYS A 91 -4.75 -2.45 -13.63
CA CYS A 91 -4.15 -1.82 -12.46
C CYS A 91 -5.24 -1.17 -11.60
N TYR A 92 -5.14 -1.30 -10.28
CA TYR A 92 -6.13 -0.82 -9.32
C TYR A 92 -5.48 0.00 -8.21
N ASN A 93 -6.13 1.09 -7.82
CA ASN A 93 -5.81 1.74 -6.55
C ASN A 93 -6.36 0.89 -5.41
N SER A 94 -5.49 0.32 -4.58
CA SER A 94 -5.87 -0.70 -3.61
C SER A 94 -5.35 -0.40 -2.21
N ALA A 95 -6.04 -0.93 -1.20
CA ALA A 95 -5.59 -1.00 0.17
C ALA A 95 -5.48 -2.47 0.60
N ILE A 96 -4.34 -2.86 1.16
CA ILE A 96 -4.15 -4.19 1.74
C ILE A 96 -4.28 -4.13 3.26
N VAL A 97 -4.68 -5.26 3.86
CA VAL A 97 -4.62 -5.50 5.30
C VAL A 97 -3.68 -6.67 5.55
N VAL A 98 -2.62 -6.42 6.32
CA VAL A 98 -1.69 -7.46 6.79
C VAL A 98 -1.63 -7.45 8.30
N GLY A 99 -1.37 -8.61 8.90
CA GLY A 99 -1.23 -8.77 10.33
C GLY A 99 -0.10 -9.71 10.71
N PRO A 100 0.11 -9.95 12.02
CA PRO A 100 1.21 -10.78 12.51
C PRO A 100 1.11 -12.25 12.05
N SER A 101 -0.10 -12.70 11.71
CA SER A 101 -0.39 -14.04 11.20
C SER A 101 -0.34 -14.16 9.67
N GLY A 102 -0.15 -13.05 8.94
CA GLY A 102 -0.09 -13.05 7.48
C GLY A 102 -1.01 -12.03 6.82
N PHE A 103 -1.28 -12.26 5.54
CA PHE A 103 -2.18 -11.44 4.73
C PHE A 103 -3.64 -11.72 5.09
N LEU A 104 -4.45 -10.66 5.22
CA LEU A 104 -5.85 -10.76 5.62
C LEU A 104 -6.82 -10.43 4.49
N GLY A 105 -6.46 -9.52 3.59
CA GLY A 105 -7.30 -9.15 2.46
C GLY A 105 -6.85 -7.87 1.77
N SER A 106 -7.55 -7.53 0.70
CA SER A 106 -7.39 -6.28 -0.05
C SER A 106 -8.75 -5.69 -0.42
N TYR A 107 -8.77 -4.38 -0.66
CA TYR A 107 -9.90 -3.62 -1.17
C TYR A 107 -9.39 -2.74 -2.32
N ARG A 108 -10.16 -2.64 -3.40
CA ARG A 108 -9.90 -1.80 -4.56
C ARG A 108 -10.85 -0.61 -4.54
N LYS A 109 -10.30 0.60 -4.68
CA LYS A 109 -11.04 1.86 -4.62
C LYS A 109 -12.16 1.89 -5.66
N THR A 110 -13.41 1.93 -5.20
CA THR A 110 -14.59 1.90 -6.07
C THR A 110 -14.74 3.18 -6.89
N HIS A 111 -14.47 4.33 -6.26
CA HIS A 111 -14.68 5.65 -6.87
C HIS A 111 -13.33 6.32 -7.10
N LEU A 112 -12.89 6.33 -8.35
CA LEU A 112 -11.64 6.93 -8.77
C LEU A 112 -11.74 8.46 -8.83
N PHE A 113 -10.61 9.12 -8.62
CA PHE A 113 -10.51 10.57 -8.58
C PHE A 113 -9.68 11.13 -9.73
N CYS A 114 -10.25 12.06 -10.50
CA CYS A 114 -9.52 12.85 -11.50
C CYS A 114 -8.69 11.96 -12.46
N GLU A 115 -7.39 12.19 -12.55
CA GLU A 115 -6.44 11.47 -13.42
C GLU A 115 -6.32 9.97 -13.10
N GLU A 116 -6.75 9.51 -11.91
CA GLU A 116 -6.83 8.06 -11.64
C GLU A 116 -7.71 7.35 -12.67
N THR A 117 -8.78 8.02 -13.16
CA THR A 117 -9.69 7.47 -14.18
C THR A 117 -9.02 7.23 -15.54
N LEU A 118 -7.83 7.79 -15.76
CA LEU A 118 -7.04 7.59 -16.98
C LEU A 118 -6.20 6.32 -16.93
N PHE A 119 -5.77 5.89 -15.72
CA PHE A 119 -4.71 4.89 -15.58
C PHE A 119 -5.08 3.68 -14.71
N PHE A 120 -6.08 3.81 -13.84
CA PHE A 120 -6.57 2.76 -12.95
C PHE A 120 -7.99 2.35 -13.31
N SER A 121 -8.31 1.09 -13.07
CA SER A 121 -9.65 0.53 -13.23
C SER A 121 -10.46 0.66 -11.92
N PRO A 122 -11.78 0.93 -11.99
CA PRO A 122 -12.63 0.95 -10.80
C PRO A 122 -12.60 -0.37 -10.05
N GLY A 123 -12.61 -0.31 -8.71
CA GLY A 123 -12.59 -1.49 -7.86
C GLY A 123 -13.84 -2.36 -7.94
N ASP A 124 -13.64 -3.67 -7.81
CA ASP A 124 -14.64 -4.74 -7.92
C ASP A 124 -14.67 -5.68 -6.70
N SER A 125 -13.98 -5.32 -5.62
CA SER A 125 -13.74 -6.20 -4.46
C SER A 125 -14.63 -5.94 -3.24
N GLY A 126 -15.53 -4.96 -3.29
CA GLY A 126 -16.53 -4.73 -2.23
C GLY A 126 -16.98 -3.28 -2.10
#